data_AF-A0A0Q5IIJ5-F1
#
_entry.id   AF-A0A0Q5IIJ5-F1
#
_cell.length_a   1.000
_cell.length_b   1.000
_cell.length_c   1.000
_cell.angle_alpha   90.00
_cell.angle_beta   90.00
_cell.angle_gamma   90.00
#
_symmetry.space_group_name_H-M   'P 1'
#
loop_
_entity.id
_entity.type
_entity.pdbx_description
1 polymer ?
#
loop_
_entity_poly.entity_id
_entity_poly.type
_entity_poly.pdbx_seq_one_letter_code
_entity_poly.pdbx_strand_id
1 'polypeptide(L)'
;MSDDGVLFLLLAGPAGGSALYWMLYRYYRNTDQSHAFERETKVDAQPVTGTDVKVDTIIGTRQAQIDGDNVSAYRTRVRREGD
;
A
#
# COMPACT_ATOMS: atom_id res chain seq x y z
N MET A 1 -49.70 24.83 4.20
CA MET A 1 -48.55 24.00 3.80
C MET A 1 -49.08 22.59 3.61
N SER A 2 -48.75 21.91 2.52
CA SER A 2 -49.16 20.51 2.31
C SER A 2 -48.35 19.59 3.22
N ASP A 3 -48.97 18.54 3.74
CA ASP A 3 -48.33 17.56 4.63
C ASP A 3 -47.07 16.94 4.01
N ASP A 4 -47.06 16.77 2.68
CA ASP A 4 -45.90 16.30 1.92
C ASP A 4 -44.67 17.21 2.06
N GLY A 5 -44.88 18.53 2.13
CA GLY A 5 -43.79 19.50 2.27
C GLY A 5 -43.16 19.46 3.67
N VAL A 6 -43.96 19.17 4.70
CA VAL A 6 -43.47 19.01 6.08
C VAL A 6 -42.70 17.69 6.22
N LEU A 7 -43.20 16.61 5.62
CA LEU A 7 -42.53 15.31 5.61
C LEU A 7 -41.18 15.36 4.88
N PHE A 8 -41.13 16.08 3.75
CA PHE A 8 -39.89 16.29 3.00
C PHE A 8 -38.83 17.04 3.82
N LEU A 9 -39.22 18.12 4.50
CA LEU A 9 -38.30 18.90 5.34
C LEU A 9 -37.75 18.06 6.51
N LEU A 10 -38.60 17.23 7.13
CA LEU A 10 -38.21 16.35 8.23
C LEU A 10 -37.18 15.30 7.77
N LEU A 11 -37.35 14.74 6.57
CA LEU A 11 -36.44 13.74 6.02
C LEU A 11 -35.13 14.34 5.48
N ALA A 12 -35.11 15.63 5.10
CA ALA A 12 -33.95 16.27 4.50
C ALA A 12 -32.69 16.22 5.40
N GLY A 13 -32.85 16.38 6.71
CA GLY A 13 -31.74 16.30 7.67
C GLY A 13 -31.11 14.90 7.76
N PRO A 14 -31.87 13.87 8.16
CA PRO A 14 -31.36 12.49 8.22
C PRO A 14 -30.86 11.97 6.88
N ALA A 15 -31.54 12.28 5.77
CA ALA A 15 -31.11 11.89 4.44
C ALA A 15 -29.78 12.56 4.06
N GLY A 16 -29.66 13.88 4.29
CA GLY A 16 -28.43 14.63 4.02
C GLY A 16 -27.24 14.16 4.85
N GLY A 17 -27.44 13.95 6.16
CA GLY A 17 -26.40 13.46 7.06
C GLY A 17 -25.92 12.06 6.70
N SER A 18 -26.85 11.15 6.40
CA SER A 18 -26.53 9.79 5.98
C SER A 18 -25.80 9.77 4.63
N ALA A 19 -26.25 10.59 3.67
CA ALA A 19 -25.63 10.71 2.36
C ALA A 19 -24.18 11.25 2.46
N LEU A 20 -23.97 12.30 3.25
CA LEU A 20 -22.65 12.87 3.47
C LEU A 20 -21.70 11.86 4.13
N TYR A 21 -22.15 11.21 5.21
CA TYR A 21 -21.36 10.19 5.90
C TYR A 21 -20.94 9.07 4.94
N TRP A 22 -21.88 8.56 4.14
CA TRP A 22 -21.63 7.45 3.24
C TRP A 22 -20.73 7.85 2.06
N MET A 23 -20.85 9.07 1.54
CA MET A 23 -19.95 9.63 0.53
C MET A 23 -18.50 9.67 1.06
N LEU A 24 -18.30 10.22 2.26
CA LEU A 24 -16.98 10.29 2.90
C LEU A 24 -16.43 8.90 3.20
N TYR A 25 -17.29 8.00 3.70
CA TYR A 25 -16.93 6.61 3.95
C TYR A 25 -16.41 5.97 2.65
N ARG A 26 -17.14 6.03 1.54
CA ARG A 26 -16.69 5.44 0.27
C ARG A 26 -15.44 6.10 -0.30
N TYR A 27 -15.32 7.43 -0.18
CA TYR A 27 -14.17 8.18 -0.67
C TYR A 27 -12.87 7.76 0.04
N TYR A 28 -12.92 7.53 1.35
CA TYR A 28 -11.73 7.15 2.13
C TYR A 28 -11.53 5.65 2.28
N ARG A 29 -12.60 4.86 2.38
CA ARG A 29 -12.51 3.41 2.59
C ARG A 29 -12.24 2.63 1.32
N ASN A 30 -12.14 3.29 0.16
CA ASN A 30 -11.85 2.65 -1.13
C ASN A 30 -12.68 1.37 -1.36
N THR A 31 -13.90 1.29 -0.79
CA THR A 31 -14.68 0.04 -0.74
C THR A 31 -15.16 -0.40 -2.12
N ASP A 32 -15.18 0.53 -3.08
CA ASP A 32 -15.50 0.27 -4.49
C ASP A 32 -14.27 0.33 -5.42
N GLN A 33 -13.07 0.59 -4.89
CA GLN A 33 -11.84 0.45 -5.66
C GLN A 33 -11.26 -0.93 -5.41
N SER A 34 -11.54 -1.87 -6.31
CA SER A 34 -10.57 -2.93 -6.56
C SER A 34 -9.27 -2.26 -6.98
N HIS A 35 -8.14 -2.73 -6.45
CA HIS A 35 -6.82 -2.19 -6.74
C HIS A 35 -6.53 -2.21 -8.25
N ALA A 36 -6.97 -1.20 -9.00
CA ALA A 36 -6.62 -1.00 -10.41
C ALA A 36 -5.16 -0.55 -10.59
N PHE A 37 -4.37 -0.62 -9.53
CA PHE A 37 -2.93 -0.50 -9.53
C PHE A 37 -2.29 -1.89 -9.42
N GLU A 38 -2.80 -2.87 -10.16
CA GLU A 38 -1.93 -3.93 -10.69
C GLU A 38 -1.01 -3.27 -11.71
N ARG A 39 0.03 -2.57 -11.23
CA ARG A 39 1.13 -2.21 -12.10
C ARG A 39 1.86 -3.52 -12.38
N GLU A 40 1.57 -4.13 -13.52
CA GLU A 40 2.38 -5.21 -14.06
C GLU A 40 3.78 -4.63 -14.32
N THR A 41 4.60 -4.65 -13.27
CA THR A 41 5.99 -4.26 -13.35
C THR A 41 6.65 -5.42 -14.03
N LYS A 42 6.80 -5.32 -15.34
CA LYS A 42 7.61 -6.26 -16.11
C LYS A 42 9.04 -6.16 -15.56
N VAL A 43 9.38 -7.04 -14.64
CA VAL A 43 10.75 -7.20 -14.17
C VAL A 43 11.47 -7.88 -15.32
N ASP A 44 12.08 -7.06 -16.18
CA ASP A 44 13.01 -7.56 -17.18
C ASP A 44 14.28 -7.97 -16.41
N ALA A 45 14.30 -9.23 -15.99
CA ALA A 45 15.43 -9.81 -15.29
C ALA A 45 16.60 -9.83 -16.27
N GLN A 46 17.44 -8.80 -16.22
CA GLN A 46 18.71 -8.85 -16.92
C GLN A 46 19.50 -10.04 -16.39
N PRO A 47 20.13 -10.83 -17.27
CA PRO A 47 21.02 -11.89 -16.81
C PRO A 47 22.05 -11.26 -15.88
N VAL A 48 22.20 -11.84 -14.68
CA VAL A 48 23.31 -11.49 -13.79
C VAL A 48 24.58 -11.97 -14.49
N THR A 49 25.17 -11.11 -15.31
CA THR A 49 26.45 -11.37 -15.95
C THR A 49 27.54 -11.10 -14.94
N GLY A 50 28.22 -12.16 -14.55
CA GLY A 50 29.29 -12.12 -13.56
C GLY A 50 29.82 -13.53 -13.34
N THR A 51 31.10 -13.64 -13.02
CA THR A 51 31.65 -14.90 -12.53
C THR A 51 31.14 -15.07 -11.11
N ASP A 52 30.29 -16.07 -10.87
CA ASP A 52 29.85 -16.38 -9.51
C ASP A 52 31.04 -16.98 -8.75
N VAL A 53 31.74 -16.12 -8.00
CA VAL A 53 32.83 -16.54 -7.13
C VAL A 53 32.25 -16.62 -5.74
N LYS A 54 32.17 -17.84 -5.22
CA LYS A 54 31.82 -18.08 -3.84
C LYS A 54 32.85 -17.41 -2.92
N VAL A 55 32.45 -16.33 -2.25
CA VAL A 55 33.32 -15.57 -1.34
C VAL A 55 33.28 -16.08 0.10
N ASP A 56 32.15 -16.63 0.55
CA ASP A 56 32.00 -17.12 1.92
C ASP A 56 30.88 -18.18 2.05
N THR A 57 30.78 -18.84 3.20
CA THR A 57 29.64 -19.68 3.60
C THR A 57 29.41 -19.58 5.09
N ILE A 58 28.24 -19.11 5.45
CA ILE A 58 27.79 -19.04 6.85
C ILE A 58 26.85 -20.22 7.10
N ILE A 59 27.21 -21.12 8.02
CA ILE A 59 26.38 -22.26 8.44
C ILE A 59 26.12 -22.15 9.94
N GLY A 60 24.86 -22.33 10.37
CA GLY A 60 24.50 -22.39 11.79
C GLY A 60 24.46 -21.03 12.50
N THR A 61 24.15 -19.94 11.79
CA THR A 61 23.97 -18.62 12.42
C THR A 61 22.80 -18.61 13.41
N ARG A 62 23.00 -17.93 14.54
CA ARG A 62 21.95 -17.60 15.52
C ARG A 62 21.57 -16.12 15.48
N GLN A 63 22.22 -15.33 14.63
CA GLN A 63 21.86 -13.92 14.46
C GLN A 63 20.47 -13.83 13.85
N ALA A 64 19.64 -12.97 14.43
CA ALA A 64 18.30 -12.69 13.92
C ALA A 64 18.33 -11.75 12.70
N GLN A 65 19.47 -11.10 12.44
CA GLN A 65 19.63 -10.06 11.43
C GLN A 65 20.93 -10.23 10.66
N ILE A 66 20.94 -9.71 9.43
CA ILE A 66 22.11 -9.68 8.56
C ILE A 66 22.85 -8.37 8.83
N ASP A 67 24.17 -8.45 8.95
CA ASP A 67 24.99 -7.25 9.12
C ASP A 67 24.83 -6.34 7.90
N GLY A 68 24.49 -5.07 8.15
CA GLY A 68 24.21 -4.10 7.10
C GLY A 68 22.76 -4.10 6.58
N ASP A 69 21.81 -4.77 7.25
CA ASP A 69 20.40 -4.67 6.89
C ASP A 69 19.88 -3.21 6.94
N ASN A 70 18.88 -2.92 6.11
CA ASN A 70 18.23 -1.60 6.06
C ASN A 70 16.81 -1.64 6.67
N VAL A 71 16.52 -2.60 7.56
CA VAL A 71 15.16 -2.88 8.04
C VAL A 71 14.53 -1.71 8.78
N SER A 72 15.31 -0.89 9.48
CA SER A 72 14.84 0.33 10.15
C SER A 72 15.07 1.61 9.33
N ALA A 73 15.82 1.51 8.24
CA ALA A 73 16.24 2.63 7.39
C ALA A 73 15.66 2.50 5.98
N TYR A 74 14.33 2.42 5.87
CA TYR A 74 13.59 2.13 4.62
C TYR A 74 13.92 3.03 3.43
N ARG A 75 14.44 4.23 3.67
CA ARG A 75 14.81 5.20 2.63
C ARG A 75 16.26 5.05 2.15
N THR A 76 17.09 4.31 2.88
CA THR A 76 18.46 4.02 2.52
C THR A 76 18.48 2.86 1.54
N ARG A 77 18.96 3.13 0.32
CA ARG A 77 19.15 2.08 -0.69
C ARG A 77 20.37 1.24 -0.33
N VAL A 78 20.20 -0.07 -0.34
CA VAL A 78 21.31 -1.02 -0.27
C VAL A 78 22.19 -0.78 -1.50
N ARG A 79 23.48 -0.52 -1.28
CA ARG A 79 24.47 -0.44 -2.35
C ARG A 79 25.07 -1.82 -2.56
N ARG A 80 25.41 -2.15 -3.79
CA ARG A 80 26.22 -3.34 -4.06
C ARG A 80 27.63 -3.08 -3.55
N GLU A 81 28.27 -4.08 -2.98
CA GLU A 81 29.69 -4.01 -2.68
C GLU A 81 30.46 -3.93 -4.01
N GLY A 82 31.08 -2.78 -4.29
CA GLY A 82 31.83 -2.55 -5.53
C GLY A 82 31.71 -1.15 -6.15
N ASP A 83 30.83 -0.27 -5.66
CA ASP A 83 30.77 1.17 -6.00
C ASP A 83 31.41 2.05 -4.90
#